data_AF-A0A087D6F2-F1
#
_entry.id   AF-A0A087D6F2-F1
#
_cell.length_a   1.000
_cell.length_b   1.000
_cell.length_c   1.000
_cell.angle_alpha   90.00
_cell.angle_beta   90.00
_cell.angle_gamma   90.00
#
_symmetry.space_group_name_H-M   'P 1'
#
loop_
_entity.id
_entity.type
_entity.pdbx_description
1 polymer ?
#
loop_
_entity_poly.entity_id
_entity_poly.type
_entity_poly.pdbx_seq_one_letter_code
_entity_poly.pdbx_strand_id
1 'polypeptide(L)'
;MSSWLQTIQQLPATRRLRKLQRAHRLPEPETETQSSPIADLTTPPAPPIVLNPQVACSPDTDIDVLWHIAQHVPQLRRWIVANPAADASLLEFISQAGGPGVRQALEVLLESLENNSDDE
;
A
#
# COMPACT_ATOMS: atom_id res chain seq x y z
N MET A 1 19.28 -35.69 17.63
CA MET A 1 19.38 -36.13 16.23
C MET A 1 18.20 -37.05 15.94
N SER A 2 17.35 -36.64 14.99
CA SER A 2 16.51 -37.51 14.13
C SER A 2 15.17 -38.10 14.66
N SER A 3 14.10 -37.37 14.31
CA SER A 3 12.89 -37.79 13.56
C SER A 3 11.63 -38.45 14.16
N TRP A 4 10.49 -38.04 13.56
CA TRP A 4 9.24 -38.79 13.25
C TRP A 4 8.43 -39.28 14.50
N LEU A 5 7.18 -38.91 14.84
CA LEU A 5 5.89 -38.83 14.10
C LEU A 5 4.74 -38.43 15.07
N GLN A 6 3.60 -37.99 14.49
CA GLN A 6 2.21 -37.99 15.03
C GLN A 6 1.84 -36.93 16.11
N THR A 7 0.76 -36.12 15.99
CA THR A 7 -0.64 -36.55 15.90
C THR A 7 -1.60 -35.41 15.53
N ILE A 8 -2.60 -35.80 14.75
CA ILE A 8 -3.79 -35.13 14.18
C ILE A 8 -4.67 -34.47 15.23
N GLN A 9 -5.35 -33.35 14.88
CA GLN A 9 -6.74 -33.05 15.29
C GLN A 9 -7.38 -32.09 14.27
N GLN A 10 -8.51 -32.51 13.72
CA GLN A 10 -9.33 -31.84 12.71
C GLN A 10 -10.59 -31.21 13.36
N LEU A 11 -11.02 -30.05 12.84
CA LEU A 11 -12.42 -29.55 12.68
C LEU A 11 -13.24 -29.19 13.96
N PRO A 12 -14.26 -28.28 13.94
CA PRO A 12 -15.19 -27.99 12.82
C PRO A 12 -15.62 -26.53 12.58
N ALA A 13 -16.25 -26.31 11.41
CA ALA A 13 -17.11 -25.17 11.12
C ALA A 13 -18.46 -25.29 11.85
N THR A 14 -18.93 -24.22 12.51
CA THR A 14 -20.25 -23.55 12.29
C THR A 14 -20.62 -22.58 13.43
N ARG A 15 -20.76 -21.31 13.04
CA ARG A 15 -21.91 -20.41 13.29
C ARG A 15 -22.46 -20.29 14.73
N ARG A 16 -22.23 -19.13 15.39
CA ARG A 16 -23.24 -18.43 16.22
C ARG A 16 -22.95 -16.93 16.30
N LEU A 17 -23.83 -16.14 15.68
CA LEU A 17 -23.91 -14.68 15.78
C LEU A 17 -24.48 -14.24 17.15
N ARG A 18 -24.08 -13.02 17.54
CA ARG A 18 -24.81 -12.04 18.36
C ARG A 18 -25.10 -12.45 19.80
N LYS A 19 -24.32 -11.87 20.73
CA LYS A 19 -24.80 -10.96 21.80
C LYS A 19 -23.62 -10.54 22.67
N LEU A 20 -23.70 -9.33 23.22
CA LEU A 20 -22.83 -8.71 24.25
C LEU A 20 -21.76 -7.73 23.77
N GLN A 21 -22.12 -6.69 23.01
CA GLN A 21 -21.40 -5.40 23.09
C GLN A 21 -22.39 -4.25 23.03
N ARG A 22 -23.22 -4.17 24.06
CA ARG A 22 -23.99 -2.97 24.37
C ARG A 22 -23.59 -2.58 25.78
N ALA A 23 -22.49 -1.84 25.91
CA ALA A 23 -22.46 -0.59 26.66
C ALA A 23 -21.03 -0.03 26.75
N HIS A 24 -20.97 1.30 26.61
CA HIS A 24 -19.91 2.21 27.07
C HIS A 24 -18.75 2.52 26.10
N ARG A 25 -19.07 3.43 25.16
CA ARG A 25 -18.40 4.72 24.95
C ARG A 25 -16.86 4.68 24.98
N LEU A 26 -16.25 4.55 23.79
CA LEU A 26 -14.95 5.14 23.50
C LEU A 26 -15.19 6.48 22.78
N PRO A 27 -14.37 7.51 23.04
CA PRO A 27 -14.58 8.85 22.53
C PRO A 27 -14.59 8.84 21.00
N GLU A 28 -15.41 9.72 20.42
CA GLU A 28 -15.22 10.15 19.04
C GLU A 28 -13.74 10.56 18.88
N PRO A 29 -13.06 10.18 17.79
CA PRO A 29 -11.78 10.80 17.46
C PRO A 29 -12.08 12.26 17.08
N GLU A 30 -12.27 13.09 18.10
CA GLU A 30 -12.26 14.53 17.98
C GLU A 30 -10.83 14.93 17.62
N THR A 31 -10.72 15.57 16.45
CA THR A 31 -9.66 16.50 16.09
C THR A 31 -8.24 15.96 16.09
N GLU A 32 -7.81 15.43 14.95
CA GLU A 32 -6.66 16.05 14.29
C GLU A 32 -7.03 16.28 12.83
N THR A 33 -7.82 17.34 12.63
CA THR A 33 -7.62 18.20 11.47
C THR A 33 -6.13 18.57 11.49
N GLN A 34 -5.29 17.78 10.83
CA GLN A 34 -4.01 18.24 10.34
C GLN A 34 -4.29 19.26 9.23
N SER A 35 -4.94 20.36 9.59
CA SER A 35 -4.75 21.63 8.91
C SER A 35 -3.34 22.03 9.31
N SER A 36 -2.37 21.53 8.55
CA SER A 36 -1.19 22.35 8.31
C SER A 36 -1.71 23.75 7.96
N PRO A 37 -1.15 24.84 8.53
CA PRO A 37 -1.49 26.17 8.05
C PRO A 37 -1.33 26.11 6.54
N ILE A 38 -2.33 26.60 5.79
CA ILE A 38 -2.24 26.74 4.35
C ILE A 38 -1.01 27.61 4.13
N ALA A 39 0.12 26.96 3.85
CA ALA A 39 1.35 27.63 3.55
C ALA A 39 1.03 28.49 2.34
N ASP A 40 1.43 29.74 2.39
CA ASP A 40 1.32 30.66 1.27
C ASP A 40 1.83 29.93 0.02
N LEU A 41 0.91 29.56 -0.89
CA LEU A 41 1.18 28.68 -2.04
C LEU A 41 2.18 29.30 -3.03
N THR A 42 2.57 30.55 -2.78
CA THR A 42 3.59 31.30 -3.51
C THR A 42 5.01 31.05 -3.00
N THR A 43 5.17 30.55 -1.78
CA THR A 43 6.49 30.26 -1.20
C THR A 43 6.94 28.88 -1.63
N PRO A 44 8.06 28.74 -2.36
CA PRO A 44 8.55 27.43 -2.80
C PRO A 44 8.86 26.55 -1.58
N PRO A 45 8.64 25.22 -1.68
CA PRO A 45 8.89 24.32 -0.57
C PRO A 45 10.36 24.40 -0.11
N ALA A 46 10.57 24.33 1.20
CA ALA A 46 11.92 24.36 1.77
C ALA A 46 12.73 23.16 1.22
N PRO A 47 13.96 23.38 0.73
CA PRO A 47 14.80 22.30 0.24
C PRO A 47 15.34 21.43 1.40
N PRO A 48 15.59 20.12 1.18
CA PRO A 48 15.36 19.35 -0.04
C PRO A 48 13.92 18.81 -0.15
N ILE A 49 13.40 18.71 -1.38
CA ILE A 49 12.09 18.09 -1.65
C ILE A 49 12.12 16.63 -1.19
N VAL A 50 11.28 16.31 -0.21
CA VAL A 50 11.23 14.96 0.37
C VAL A 50 10.39 14.04 -0.53
N LEU A 51 11.01 12.95 -0.99
CA LEU A 51 10.30 11.88 -1.70
C LEU A 51 9.24 11.27 -0.78
N ASN A 52 8.01 11.18 -1.27
CA ASN A 52 6.86 10.75 -0.48
C ASN A 52 5.88 9.93 -1.35
N PRO A 53 4.86 9.29 -0.73
CA PRO A 53 3.89 8.47 -1.47
C PRO A 53 3.15 9.22 -2.58
N GLN A 54 2.83 10.50 -2.38
CA GLN A 54 2.12 11.30 -3.37
C GLN A 54 2.95 11.50 -4.64
N VAL A 55 4.25 11.77 -4.49
CA VAL A 55 5.19 11.82 -5.64
C VAL A 55 5.27 10.44 -6.31
N ALA A 56 5.40 9.37 -5.53
CA ALA A 56 5.53 8.01 -6.07
C ALA A 56 4.31 7.54 -6.89
N CYS A 57 3.09 7.99 -6.56
CA CYS A 57 1.86 7.67 -7.30
C CYS A 57 1.51 8.68 -8.41
N SER A 58 2.15 9.85 -8.45
CA SER A 58 1.73 10.94 -9.34
C SER A 58 2.03 10.61 -10.82
N PRO A 59 1.07 10.83 -11.74
CA PRO A 59 1.26 10.60 -13.18
C PRO A 59 2.29 11.56 -13.80
N ASP A 60 2.52 12.71 -13.17
CA ASP A 60 3.46 13.73 -13.64
C ASP A 60 4.91 13.48 -13.18
N THR A 61 5.14 12.40 -12.41
CA THR A 61 6.48 12.06 -11.92
C THR A 61 7.29 11.42 -13.03
N ASP A 62 8.45 12.01 -13.31
CA ASP A 62 9.40 11.50 -14.32
C ASP A 62 9.84 10.06 -14.02
N ILE A 63 9.96 9.25 -15.07
CA ILE A 63 10.36 7.84 -14.98
C ILE A 63 11.72 7.67 -14.30
N ASP A 64 12.67 8.61 -14.49
CA ASP A 64 13.98 8.57 -13.84
C ASP A 64 13.85 8.74 -12.32
N VAL A 65 12.91 9.57 -11.88
CA VAL A 65 12.60 9.76 -10.46
C VAL A 65 11.95 8.51 -9.89
N LEU A 66 11.07 7.85 -10.64
CA LEU A 66 10.47 6.59 -10.21
C LEU A 66 11.52 5.48 -10.05
N TRP A 67 12.46 5.36 -10.99
CA TRP A 67 13.61 4.45 -10.87
C TRP A 67 14.47 4.78 -9.65
N HIS A 68 14.71 6.06 -9.37
CA HIS A 68 15.45 6.50 -8.19
C HIS A 68 14.73 6.08 -6.90
N ILE A 69 13.42 6.31 -6.80
CA ILE A 69 12.60 5.88 -5.65
C ILE A 69 12.67 4.34 -5.51
N ALA A 70 12.51 3.61 -6.61
CA ALA A 70 12.53 2.15 -6.59
C ALA A 70 13.87 1.59 -6.10
N GLN A 71 14.99 2.19 -6.47
CA GLN A 71 16.32 1.74 -6.05
C GLN A 71 16.64 2.11 -4.60
N HIS A 72 16.28 3.33 -4.18
CA HIS A 72 16.81 3.92 -2.95
C HIS A 72 15.81 4.02 -1.79
N VAL A 73 14.50 3.90 -2.05
CA VAL A 73 13.46 4.08 -1.04
C VAL A 73 12.48 2.90 -1.03
N PRO A 74 12.86 1.73 -0.46
CA PRO A 74 12.04 0.51 -0.50
C PRO A 74 10.62 0.67 0.05
N GLN A 75 10.44 1.57 1.01
CA GLN A 75 9.18 1.89 1.68
C GLN A 75 8.17 2.54 0.72
N LEU A 76 8.66 3.15 -0.36
CA LEU A 76 7.81 3.83 -1.34
C LEU A 76 7.45 2.97 -2.55
N ARG A 77 8.12 1.83 -2.77
CA ARG A 77 7.88 0.95 -3.94
C ARG A 77 6.43 0.53 -4.10
N ARG A 78 5.73 0.26 -2.99
CA ARG A 78 4.31 -0.14 -3.03
C ARG A 78 3.40 0.92 -3.66
N TRP A 79 3.80 2.19 -3.61
CA TRP A 79 3.05 3.31 -4.15
C TRP A 79 3.29 3.46 -5.65
N ILE A 80 4.51 3.17 -6.13
CA ILE A 80 4.84 3.15 -7.57
C ILE A 80 3.94 2.18 -8.34
N VAL A 81 3.52 1.07 -7.71
CA VAL A 81 2.61 0.09 -8.34
C VAL A 81 1.30 0.73 -8.84
N ALA A 82 0.83 1.78 -8.16
CA ALA A 82 -0.38 2.52 -8.54
C ALA A 82 -0.09 3.69 -9.49
N ASN A 83 1.17 3.93 -9.87
CA ASN A 83 1.55 5.03 -10.75
C ASN A 83 1.30 4.65 -12.22
N PRO A 84 0.45 5.38 -12.96
CA PRO A 84 0.16 5.07 -14.36
C PRO A 84 1.35 5.31 -15.30
N ALA A 85 2.34 6.09 -14.90
CA ALA A 85 3.58 6.29 -15.65
C ALA A 85 4.61 5.16 -15.43
N ALA A 86 4.38 4.25 -14.46
CA ALA A 86 5.27 3.13 -14.24
C ALA A 86 5.15 2.11 -15.37
N ASP A 87 6.26 1.91 -16.09
CA ASP A 87 6.33 0.93 -17.16
C ASP A 87 6.48 -0.51 -16.65
N ALA A 88 6.34 -1.48 -17.56
CA ALA A 88 6.43 -2.90 -17.23
C ALA A 88 7.81 -3.27 -16.66
N SER A 89 8.89 -2.67 -17.15
CA SER A 89 10.26 -2.96 -16.69
C SER A 89 10.48 -2.51 -15.25
N LEU A 90 9.94 -1.36 -14.88
CA LEU A 90 9.98 -0.85 -13.51
C LEU A 90 9.12 -1.71 -12.57
N LEU A 91 7.91 -2.08 -12.98
CA LEU A 91 7.04 -2.95 -12.18
C LEU A 91 7.64 -4.36 -12.00
N GLU A 92 8.27 -4.90 -13.05
CA GLU A 92 9.02 -6.15 -12.97
C GLU A 92 10.16 -6.05 -11.95
N PHE A 93 10.98 -5.00 -12.04
CA PHE A 93 12.03 -4.76 -11.06
C PHE A 93 11.47 -4.70 -9.63
N ILE A 94 10.38 -3.96 -9.41
CA ILE A 94 9.74 -3.83 -8.09
C ILE A 94 9.21 -5.19 -7.60
N SER A 95 8.63 -6.01 -8.48
CA SER A 95 8.15 -7.34 -8.13
C SER A 95 9.27 -8.26 -7.62
N GLN A 96 10.46 -8.16 -8.22
CA GLN A 96 11.64 -8.95 -7.84
C GLN A 96 12.32 -8.39 -6.60
N ALA A 97 12.51 -7.07 -6.55
CA ALA A 97 13.18 -6.38 -5.44
C ALA A 97 12.34 -6.36 -4.16
N GLY A 98 11.02 -6.47 -4.29
CA GLY A 98 10.05 -6.44 -3.20
C GLY A 98 10.06 -5.14 -2.41
N GLY A 99 9.56 -5.19 -1.18
CA GLY A 99 9.46 -4.04 -0.27
C GLY A 99 8.23 -4.15 0.62
N PRO A 100 8.13 -3.36 1.69
CA PRO A 100 6.96 -3.39 2.57
C PRO A 100 5.67 -3.11 1.77
N GLY A 101 4.77 -4.08 1.72
CA GLY A 101 3.46 -3.94 1.07
C GLY A 101 3.44 -4.05 -0.46
N VAL A 102 4.59 -4.32 -1.12
CA VAL A 102 4.67 -4.40 -2.58
C VAL A 102 3.83 -5.55 -3.14
N ARG A 103 3.93 -6.73 -2.52
CA ARG A 103 3.17 -7.91 -2.95
C ARG A 103 1.67 -7.64 -2.96
N GLN A 104 1.15 -7.08 -1.86
CA GLN A 104 -0.26 -6.77 -1.72
C GLN A 104 -0.71 -5.70 -2.72
N ALA A 105 0.14 -4.70 -2.99
CA ALA A 105 -0.17 -3.68 -3.99
C ALA A 105 -0.27 -4.28 -5.41
N LEU A 106 0.64 -5.19 -5.78
CA LEU A 106 0.60 -5.89 -7.06
C LEU A 106 -0.61 -6.81 -7.18
N GLU A 107 -0.95 -7.56 -6.12
CA GLU A 107 -2.16 -8.40 -6.09
C GLU A 107 -3.43 -7.57 -6.36
N VAL A 108 -3.58 -6.41 -5.71
CA VAL A 108 -4.71 -5.49 -5.94
C VAL A 108 -4.71 -4.92 -7.36
N LEU A 109 -3.55 -4.55 -7.90
CA LEU A 109 -3.45 -4.05 -9.27
C LEU A 109 -3.94 -5.11 -10.28
N LEU A 110 -3.47 -6.36 -10.13
CA LEU A 110 -3.84 -7.45 -11.03
C LEU A 110 -5.33 -7.78 -10.93
N GLU A 111 -5.89 -7.86 -9.72
CA GLU A 111 -7.34 -8.04 -9.51
C GLU A 111 -8.14 -6.91 -10.17
N SER A 112 -7.66 -5.66 -10.10
CA SER A 112 -8.30 -4.53 -10.77
C SER A 112 -8.24 -4.62 -12.29
N LEU A 113 -7.20 -5.22 -12.87
CA LEU A 113 -7.09 -5.41 -14.32
C LEU A 113 -8.02 -6.52 -14.80
N GLU A 114 -8.10 -7.62 -14.05
CA GLU A 114 -9.00 -8.74 -14.32
C GLU A 114 -10.47 -8.30 -14.29
N ASN A 115 -10.86 -7.54 -13.26
CA ASN A 115 -12.24 -7.05 -13.11
C ASN A 115 -12.64 -6.02 -14.17
N ASN A 116 -11.69 -5.32 -14.79
CA ASN A 116 -11.97 -4.33 -15.84
C ASN A 116 -12.11 -4.97 -17.23
N SER A 117 -11.94 -6.29 -17.35
CA SER A 117 -12.09 -7.05 -18.59
C SER A 117 -13.45 -7.76 -18.74
N ASP A 118 -14.32 -7.73 -17.73
CA ASP A 118 -15.59 -8.47 -17.72
C ASP A 118 -16.81 -7.69 -18.26
N ASP A 119 -16.64 -6.40 -18.61
CA ASP A 119 -17.73 -5.48 -19.01
C ASP A 119 -17.93 -5.32 -20.55
N GLU A 120 -17.54 -6.30 -21.38
CA GLU A 120 -17.74 -6.27 -22.85
C GLU A 120 -18.74 -7.31 -23.38
#